data_AF-A0A5E4AY15-F1
#
_entry.id   AF-A0A5E4AY15-F1
#
_cell.length_a   1.000
_cell.length_b   1.000
_cell.length_c   1.000
_cell.angle_alpha   90.00
_cell.angle_beta   90.00
_cell.angle_gamma   90.00
#
_symmetry.space_group_name_H-M   'P 1'
#
loop_
_entity.id
_entity.type
_entity.pdbx_description
1 polymer ?
#
loop_
_entity_poly.entity_id
_entity_poly.type
_entity_poly.pdbx_seq_one_letter_code
_entity_poly.pdbx_strand_id
1 'polypeptide(L)'
;MEAKVASSLAPDGSCVVSAEEIQKWMEEAMQMAKQALENTEVPVGCLMVYNNEVVGKGRNEVNQTKNATRHAEMVAIDQNERFGGCGSVLNIASADLPNTGRPFQCIPGYRAEEAVQLLKTFYKQENPNAPKSKVRKKDCQRS
;
A
#
# COMPACT_ATOMS: atom_id res chain seq x y z
N MET A 1 -1.18 25.26 27.29
CA MET A 1 -1.97 24.97 26.08
C MET A 1 -2.28 23.49 26.16
N GLU A 2 -3.49 23.18 26.63
CA GLU A 2 -3.82 21.86 27.17
C GLU A 2 -4.17 20.84 26.10
N ALA A 3 -3.87 19.59 26.44
CA ALA A 3 -4.05 18.40 25.65
C ALA A 3 -5.52 18.18 25.26
N LYS A 4 -5.75 17.83 23.99
CA LYS A 4 -6.91 17.04 23.57
C LYS A 4 -6.39 15.85 22.79
N VAL A 5 -6.22 14.73 23.50
CA VAL A 5 -6.03 13.42 22.89
C VAL A 5 -7.12 12.51 23.42
N ALA A 6 -7.99 12.06 22.52
CA ALA A 6 -8.91 10.97 22.79
C ALA A 6 -8.94 10.05 21.58
N SER A 7 -7.82 9.37 21.30
CA SER A 7 -7.90 8.04 20.72
C SER A 7 -8.34 7.11 21.85
N SER A 8 -9.54 6.54 21.79
CA SER A 8 -9.95 5.54 22.77
C SER A 8 -9.12 4.27 22.56
N LEU A 9 -8.05 4.13 23.34
CA LEU A 9 -7.29 2.89 23.46
C LEU A 9 -8.19 1.85 24.15
N ALA A 10 -8.40 0.71 23.51
CA ALA A 10 -8.93 -0.44 24.22
C ALA A 10 -7.91 -0.88 25.29
N PRO A 11 -8.35 -1.53 26.39
CA PRO A 11 -7.47 -1.92 27.50
C PRO A 11 -6.33 -2.89 27.11
N ASP A 12 -6.37 -3.47 25.91
CA ASP A 12 -5.34 -4.33 25.33
C ASP A 12 -4.31 -3.58 24.45
N GLY A 13 -4.51 -2.29 24.20
CA GLY A 13 -3.70 -1.48 23.28
C GLY A 13 -4.05 -1.65 21.80
N SER A 14 -5.20 -2.26 21.47
CA SER A 14 -5.74 -2.25 20.10
C SER A 14 -6.30 -0.87 19.74
N CYS A 15 -6.10 -0.44 18.50
CA CYS A 15 -6.72 0.79 18.02
C CYS A 15 -8.21 0.52 17.74
N VAL A 16 -9.09 1.21 18.46
CA VAL A 16 -10.51 1.20 18.14
C VAL A 16 -10.75 2.35 17.17
N VAL A 17 -10.93 2.00 15.90
CA VAL A 17 -11.28 2.93 14.83
C VAL A 17 -12.76 2.73 14.49
N SER A 18 -13.50 3.81 14.27
CA SER A 18 -14.91 3.70 13.86
C SER A 18 -15.03 3.19 12.42
N ALA A 19 -16.14 2.51 12.08
CA ALA A 19 -16.36 2.03 10.71
C ALA A 19 -16.38 3.17 9.68
N GLU A 20 -16.91 4.33 10.07
CA GLU A 20 -16.95 5.55 9.27
C GLU A 20 -15.54 6.10 8.98
N GLU A 21 -14.65 6.06 9.98
CA GLU A 21 -13.25 6.47 9.82
C GLU A 21 -12.49 5.52 8.89
N ILE A 22 -12.66 4.20 9.06
CA ILE A 22 -12.08 3.20 8.15
C ILE A 22 -12.57 3.46 6.72
N GLN A 23 -13.87 3.69 6.54
CA GLN A 23 -14.44 3.96 5.22
C GLN A 23 -13.86 5.25 4.62
N LYS A 24 -13.68 6.30 5.40
CA LYS A 24 -13.06 7.56 4.96
C LYS A 24 -11.61 7.34 4.51
N TRP A 25 -10.80 6.63 5.28
CA TRP A 25 -9.39 6.39 4.91
C TRP A 25 -9.28 5.42 3.74
N MET A 26 -10.10 4.37 3.68
CA MET A 26 -10.17 3.49 2.52
C MET A 26 -10.70 4.20 1.27
N GLU A 27 -11.50 5.27 1.42
CA GLU A 27 -11.86 6.13 0.29
C GLU A 27 -10.64 6.82 -0.30
N GLU A 28 -9.86 7.46 0.55
CA GLU A 28 -8.65 8.18 0.18
C GLU A 28 -7.55 7.26 -0.38
N ALA A 29 -7.36 6.07 0.20
CA ALA A 29 -6.41 5.07 -0.31
C ALA A 29 -6.76 4.60 -1.73
N MET A 30 -8.05 4.43 -2.03
CA MET A 30 -8.52 4.03 -3.35
C MET A 30 -8.44 5.16 -4.38
N GLN A 31 -8.57 6.43 -3.97
CA GLN A 31 -8.31 7.56 -4.86
C GLN A 31 -6.85 7.55 -5.35
N MET A 32 -5.91 7.26 -4.46
CA MET A 32 -4.50 7.07 -4.84
C MET A 32 -4.28 5.87 -5.75
N ALA A 33 -4.97 4.76 -5.51
CA ALA A 33 -4.94 3.59 -6.41
C ALA A 33 -5.47 3.93 -7.82
N LYS A 34 -6.53 4.74 -7.93
CA LYS A 34 -7.04 5.24 -9.21
C LYS A 34 -6.02 6.13 -9.93
N GLN A 35 -5.37 7.04 -9.21
CA GLN A 35 -4.28 7.85 -9.78
C GLN A 35 -3.12 6.99 -10.28
N ALA A 36 -2.73 5.93 -9.56
CA ALA A 36 -1.73 4.98 -10.03
C ALA A 36 -2.16 4.32 -11.34
N LEU A 37 -3.42 3.88 -11.43
CA LEU A 37 -3.98 3.30 -12.66
C LEU A 37 -3.89 4.26 -13.86
N GLU A 38 -4.26 5.53 -13.66
CA GLU A 38 -4.18 6.59 -14.67
C GLU A 38 -2.74 6.79 -15.17
N ASN A 39 -1.77 6.56 -14.30
CA ASN A 39 -0.34 6.63 -14.61
C ASN A 39 0.23 5.31 -15.16
N THR A 40 -0.61 4.34 -15.52
CA THR A 40 -0.18 3.01 -16.00
C THR A 40 0.67 2.25 -14.96
N GLU A 41 0.44 2.53 -13.68
CA GLU A 41 1.04 1.82 -12.54
C GLU A 41 0.06 0.79 -11.99
N VAL A 42 0.60 -0.22 -11.29
CA VAL A 42 -0.24 -1.18 -10.56
C VAL A 42 -1.11 -0.40 -9.55
N PRO A 43 -2.45 -0.54 -9.56
CA PRO A 43 -3.36 0.34 -8.83
C PRO A 43 -3.40 0.00 -7.34
N VAL A 44 -2.37 0.42 -6.62
CA VAL A 44 -2.24 0.26 -5.16
C VAL A 44 -2.03 1.63 -4.54
N GLY A 45 -2.79 1.91 -3.49
CA GLY A 45 -2.64 3.08 -2.64
C GLY A 45 -2.47 2.66 -1.18
N CYS A 46 -1.71 3.44 -0.41
CA CYS A 46 -1.35 3.17 0.97
C CYS A 46 -1.47 4.45 1.80
N LEU A 47 -2.08 4.34 2.98
CA LEU A 47 -2.15 5.41 3.98
C LEU A 47 -1.56 4.92 5.29
N MET A 48 -0.79 5.78 5.95
CA MET A 48 -0.37 5.61 7.33
C MET A 48 -1.15 6.61 8.18
N VAL A 49 -1.92 6.11 9.15
CA VAL A 49 -2.73 6.93 10.05
C VAL A 49 -2.21 6.75 11.48
N TYR A 50 -2.00 7.86 12.18
CA TYR A 50 -1.57 7.88 13.57
C TYR A 50 -2.31 9.00 14.29
N ASN A 51 -2.88 8.71 15.47
CA ASN A 51 -3.71 9.67 16.23
C ASN A 51 -4.83 10.32 15.39
N ASN A 52 -5.50 9.53 14.56
CA ASN A 52 -6.58 9.94 13.64
C ASN A 52 -6.13 10.95 12.57
N GLU A 53 -4.83 11.14 12.39
CA GLU A 53 -4.23 11.98 11.36
C GLU A 53 -3.46 11.13 10.35
N VAL A 54 -3.55 11.50 9.07
CA VAL A 54 -2.76 10.84 8.03
C VAL A 54 -1.33 11.38 8.09
N VAL A 55 -0.38 10.50 8.43
CA VAL A 55 1.05 10.82 8.58
C VAL A 55 1.90 10.37 7.40
N GLY A 56 1.32 9.63 6.45
CA GLY A 56 1.98 9.21 5.22
C GLY A 56 0.99 8.75 4.17
N LYS A 57 1.25 9.09 2.90
CA LYS A 57 0.42 8.71 1.76
C LYS A 57 1.30 8.18 0.64
N GLY A 58 0.85 7.14 -0.05
CA GLY A 58 1.64 6.56 -1.13
C GLY A 58 0.79 5.84 -2.16
N ARG A 59 1.31 5.79 -3.37
CA ARG A 59 0.81 4.96 -4.47
C ARG A 59 2.00 4.34 -5.18
N ASN A 60 1.76 3.32 -6.01
CA ASN A 60 2.84 2.77 -6.80
C ASN A 60 3.39 3.79 -7.80
N GLU A 61 4.72 3.92 -7.84
CA GLU A 61 5.46 4.83 -8.72
C GLU A 61 6.66 4.13 -9.38
N VAL A 62 6.63 2.81 -9.48
CA VAL A 62 7.74 1.97 -9.95
C VAL A 62 8.16 2.32 -11.37
N ASN A 63 7.21 2.42 -12.29
CA ASN A 63 7.47 2.78 -13.68
C ASN A 63 7.88 4.25 -13.81
N GLN A 64 7.19 5.16 -13.10
CA GLN A 64 7.45 6.60 -13.13
C GLN A 64 8.87 6.95 -12.65
N THR A 65 9.29 6.34 -11.54
CA THR A 65 10.60 6.61 -10.92
C THR A 65 11.72 5.73 -11.48
N LYS A 66 11.37 4.70 -12.26
CA LYS A 66 12.30 3.64 -12.71
C LYS A 66 13.01 2.95 -11.54
N ASN A 67 12.34 2.91 -10.37
CA ASN A 67 12.85 2.28 -9.17
C ASN A 67 11.87 1.20 -8.71
N ALA A 68 12.32 -0.06 -8.77
CA ALA A 68 11.54 -1.23 -8.38
C ALA A 68 11.08 -1.21 -6.92
N THR A 69 11.68 -0.40 -6.04
CA THR A 69 11.30 -0.33 -4.63
C THR A 69 10.20 0.69 -4.33
N ARG A 70 9.79 1.52 -5.31
CA ARG A 70 8.80 2.60 -5.13
C ARG A 70 7.36 2.07 -5.19
N HIS A 71 7.08 1.08 -4.36
CA HIS A 71 5.74 0.58 -4.06
C HIS A 71 5.00 1.56 -3.15
N ALA A 72 3.67 1.51 -3.14
CA ALA A 72 2.82 2.42 -2.38
C ALA A 72 3.20 2.51 -0.90
N GLU A 73 3.53 1.38 -0.27
CA GLU A 73 3.94 1.31 1.13
C GLU A 73 5.25 2.06 1.37
N MET A 74 6.22 1.88 0.47
CA MET A 74 7.51 2.56 0.58
C MET A 74 7.36 4.07 0.37
N VAL A 75 6.54 4.49 -0.60
CA VAL A 75 6.24 5.91 -0.83
C VAL A 75 5.55 6.53 0.38
N ALA A 76 4.61 5.81 1.01
CA ALA A 76 3.91 6.29 2.22
C ALA A 76 4.87 6.42 3.42
N ILE A 77 5.81 5.49 3.57
CA ILE A 77 6.84 5.52 4.61
C ILE A 77 7.82 6.67 4.37
N ASP A 78 8.29 6.87 3.14
CA ASP A 78 9.24 7.93 2.77
C ASP A 78 8.70 9.34 3.08
N GLN A 79 7.38 9.55 2.98
CA GLN A 79 6.75 10.82 3.34
C GLN A 79 6.75 11.09 4.84
N ASN A 80 6.95 10.07 5.66
CA ASN A 80 6.92 10.21 7.09
C ASN A 80 8.32 10.47 7.64
N GLU A 81 8.63 11.75 7.86
CA GLU A 81 9.92 12.20 8.41
C GLU A 81 10.28 11.59 9.77
N ARG A 82 9.30 11.04 10.50
CA ARG A 82 9.49 10.40 11.80
C ARG A 82 9.76 8.89 11.74
N PHE A 83 9.80 8.28 10.56
CA PHE A 83 10.12 6.86 10.39
C PHE A 83 11.36 6.72 9.50
N GLY A 84 12.41 6.09 10.02
CA GLY A 84 13.61 5.85 9.23
C GLY A 84 14.44 4.69 9.77
N GLY A 85 14.50 3.64 8.96
CA GLY A 85 15.12 2.34 9.26
C GLY A 85 16.61 2.23 8.98
N CYS A 86 17.25 3.31 8.52
CA CYS A 86 18.67 3.38 8.22
C CYS A 86 19.41 4.41 9.09
N GLY A 87 19.03 4.51 10.37
CA GLY A 87 19.78 5.26 11.39
C GLY A 87 19.25 6.64 11.76
N SER A 88 18.18 7.15 11.13
CA SER A 88 17.50 8.37 11.60
C SER A 88 16.57 8.10 12.78
N VAL A 89 15.91 6.94 12.80
CA VAL A 89 15.02 6.52 13.91
C VAL A 89 15.49 5.19 14.50
N LEU A 90 15.77 4.22 13.63
CA LEU A 90 16.33 2.93 13.97
C LEU A 90 17.26 2.50 12.83
N ASN A 91 18.37 1.83 13.12
CA ASN A 91 19.18 1.20 12.07
C ASN A 91 18.89 -0.30 12.05
N ILE A 92 18.03 -0.74 11.13
CA ILE A 92 17.61 -2.14 11.02
C ILE A 92 18.80 -3.06 10.72
N ALA A 93 19.81 -2.57 9.99
CA ALA A 93 20.96 -3.39 9.60
C ALA A 93 21.88 -3.74 10.78
N SER A 94 21.91 -2.92 11.83
CA SER A 94 22.79 -3.09 12.98
C SER A 94 22.04 -3.26 14.30
N ALA A 95 20.71 -3.12 14.32
CA ALA A 95 19.92 -3.25 15.54
C ALA A 95 19.77 -4.73 15.92
N ASP A 96 20.07 -5.04 17.19
CA ASP A 96 19.66 -6.30 17.80
C ASP A 96 18.16 -6.18 18.13
N LEU A 97 17.34 -6.96 17.43
CA LEU A 97 15.87 -6.93 17.52
C LEU A 97 15.34 -8.26 18.08
N PRO A 98 15.59 -8.56 19.37
CA PRO A 98 15.18 -9.82 19.98
C PRO A 98 13.66 -9.97 20.11
N ASN A 99 12.90 -8.87 19.94
CA ASN A 99 11.46 -8.87 20.03
C ASN A 99 10.88 -7.87 19.02
N THR A 100 10.42 -8.36 17.86
CA THR A 100 9.88 -7.55 16.76
C THR A 100 8.51 -6.91 17.04
N GLY A 101 8.09 -6.90 18.31
CA GLY A 101 6.89 -6.22 18.78
C GLY A 101 5.69 -7.15 18.95
N ARG A 102 4.53 -6.53 19.20
CA ARG A 102 3.24 -7.24 19.29
C ARG A 102 2.74 -7.56 17.87
N PRO A 103 2.01 -8.68 17.68
CA PRO A 103 1.35 -8.96 16.41
C PRO A 103 0.44 -7.79 16.01
N PHE A 104 0.50 -7.36 14.77
CA PHE A 104 -0.43 -6.38 14.22
C PHE A 104 -1.71 -7.09 13.76
N GLN A 105 -2.85 -6.40 13.89
CA GLN A 105 -4.13 -6.91 13.42
C GLN A 105 -4.30 -6.59 11.92
N CYS A 106 -4.53 -7.61 11.10
CA CYS A 106 -4.91 -7.46 9.70
C CYS A 106 -6.42 -7.64 9.56
N ILE A 107 -7.13 -6.62 9.09
CA ILE A 107 -8.57 -6.69 8.85
C ILE A 107 -8.81 -6.58 7.33
N PRO A 108 -9.15 -7.70 6.64
CA PRO A 108 -9.45 -7.67 5.21
C PRO A 108 -10.91 -7.29 4.94
N GLY A 109 -11.25 -7.08 3.66
CA GLY A 109 -12.63 -6.97 3.18
C GLY A 109 -13.13 -5.56 2.90
N TYR A 110 -12.43 -4.52 3.34
CA TYR A 110 -12.81 -3.13 3.05
C TYR A 110 -12.60 -2.79 1.58
N ARG A 111 -13.70 -2.42 0.89
CA ARG A 111 -13.73 -2.07 -0.55
C ARG A 111 -13.06 -3.12 -1.45
N ALA A 112 -13.12 -4.40 -1.06
CA ALA A 112 -12.42 -5.48 -1.75
C ALA A 112 -12.88 -5.63 -3.21
N GLU A 113 -14.19 -5.49 -3.47
CA GLU A 113 -14.76 -5.60 -4.81
C GLU A 113 -14.21 -4.52 -5.74
N GLU A 114 -14.10 -3.29 -5.26
CA GLU A 114 -13.58 -2.16 -6.03
C GLU A 114 -12.07 -2.29 -6.27
N ALA A 115 -11.31 -2.70 -5.24
CA ALA A 115 -9.88 -2.96 -5.39
C ALA A 115 -9.61 -4.06 -6.44
N VAL A 116 -10.39 -5.15 -6.40
CA VAL A 116 -10.33 -6.22 -7.40
C VAL A 116 -10.72 -5.71 -8.79
N GLN A 117 -11.72 -4.83 -8.90
CA GLN A 117 -12.09 -4.23 -10.18
C GLN A 117 -10.97 -3.36 -10.78
N LEU A 118 -10.29 -2.53 -9.96
CA LEU A 118 -9.14 -1.76 -10.42
C LEU A 118 -8.03 -2.65 -10.95
N LEU A 119 -7.68 -3.71 -10.22
CA LEU A 119 -6.68 -4.69 -10.67
C LEU A 119 -7.09 -5.39 -11.96
N LYS A 120 -8.35 -5.81 -12.08
CA LYS A 120 -8.89 -6.38 -13.33
C LYS A 120 -8.76 -5.39 -14.50
N THR A 121 -9.04 -4.11 -14.26
CA THR A 121 -8.89 -3.06 -15.27
C THR A 121 -7.44 -2.91 -15.69
N PHE A 122 -6.50 -2.88 -14.74
CA PHE A 122 -5.07 -2.81 -15.01
C PHE A 122 -4.59 -3.99 -15.88
N TYR A 123 -4.92 -5.23 -15.51
CA TYR A 123 -4.46 -6.42 -16.26
C TYR A 123 -5.20 -6.67 -17.57
N LYS A 124 -6.36 -6.03 -17.80
CA LYS A 124 -7.04 -6.04 -19.10
C LYS A 124 -6.37 -5.12 -20.11
N GLN A 125 -5.64 -4.09 -19.64
CA GLN A 125 -4.88 -3.24 -20.52
C GLN A 125 -3.72 -4.06 -21.11
N GLU A 126 -3.49 -3.95 -22.41
CA GLU A 126 -2.31 -4.57 -23.02
C GLU A 126 -1.07 -3.94 -22.40
N ASN A 127 -0.20 -4.76 -21.79
CA ASN A 127 1.07 -4.28 -21.27
C ASN A 127 2.01 -4.01 -22.46
N PRO A 128 2.30 -2.74 -22.82
CA PRO A 128 3.16 -2.42 -23.96
C PRO A 128 4.62 -2.88 -23.74
N ASN A 129 5.00 -3.14 -22.49
CA ASN A 129 6.30 -3.67 -22.10
C ASN A 129 6.34 -5.20 -22.00
N ALA A 130 5.23 -5.91 -22.23
CA ALA A 130 5.24 -7.36 -22.21
C ALA A 130 6.16 -7.88 -23.33
N PRO A 131 7.19 -8.69 -23.01
CA PRO A 131 8.02 -9.29 -24.04
C PRO A 131 7.12 -10.12 -24.96
N LYS A 132 7.23 -9.87 -26.28
CA LYS A 132 6.43 -10.59 -27.29
C LYS A 132 6.52 -12.09 -27.03
N SER A 133 5.39 -12.72 -26.75
CA SER A 133 5.36 -14.12 -26.38
C SER A 133 5.88 -14.96 -27.55
N LYS A 134 6.93 -15.77 -27.31
CA LYS A 134 7.39 -16.78 -28.26
C LYS A 134 6.52 -18.03 -28.12
N VAL A 135 5.21 -17.94 -28.35
CA VAL A 135 4.39 -19.16 -28.45
C VAL A 135 4.64 -19.76 -29.83
N ARG A 136 5.44 -20.84 -29.89
CA ARG A 136 5.50 -21.70 -31.08
C ARG A 136 4.12 -22.34 -31.26
N LYS A 137 3.39 -21.97 -32.32
CA LYS A 137 2.24 -22.76 -32.79
C LYS A 137 2.77 -24.15 -33.17
N LYS A 138 2.36 -25.19 -32.43
CA LYS A 138 2.47 -26.57 -32.92
C LYS A 138 1.31 -26.76 -33.89
N ASP A 139 1.62 -26.74 -35.19
CA ASP A 139 0.67 -27.19 -36.21
C ASP A 139 0.40 -28.68 -35.98
N CYS A 140 -0.73 -29.01 -35.37
CA CYS A 140 -1.20 -30.38 -35.29
C CYS A 140 -1.90 -30.69 -36.62
N GLN A 141 -1.12 -31.02 -37.65
CA GLN A 141 -1.65 -31.73 -38.80
C GLN A 141 -1.90 -33.18 -38.36
N ARG A 142 -3.16 -33.51 -38.06
CA ARG A 142 -3.60 -34.91 -38.00
C ARG A 142 -4.03 -35.31 -39.42
N SER A 143 -3.18 -36.10 -40.05
CA SER A 143 -3.48 -37.00 -41.16
C SER A 143 -4.49 -38.08 -40.75
#